data_AF-F8DS82-F1
#
_entry.id   AF-F8DS82-F1
#
_cell.length_a   1.000
_cell.length_b   1.000
_cell.length_c   1.000
_cell.angle_alpha   90.00
_cell.angle_beta   90.00
_cell.angle_gamma   90.00
#
_symmetry.space_group_name_H-M   'P 1'
#
loop_
_entity.id
_entity.type
_entity.pdbx_description
1 polymer ?
#
loop_
_entity_poly.entity_id
_entity_poly.type
_entity_poly.pdbx_seq_one_letter_code
_entity_poly.pdbx_strand_id
1 'polypeptide(L)'
;MNNNTTFQKYNIMLKKCKDSFKQKFVLLCKEINNINDIILMKVNQNKWVDIVNLSVIAIILHKMHKKEKLEEIYYGYDMCIKKAKFVMEKKNSDYGNAWITMEYSSIKDIILQKIFRIQNIEKNLLKITNSHDKIQDNYIDVLNYCIFLLIKEKEEKFI
;
A
#
# COMPACT_ATOMS: atom_id res chain seq x y z
N MET A 1 27.30 0.49 1.13
CA MET A 1 26.46 1.35 0.26
C MET A 1 25.18 1.70 1.03
N ASN A 2 24.82 2.98 1.08
CA ASN A 2 24.05 3.63 2.15
C ASN A 2 22.59 3.16 2.30
N ASN A 3 22.26 2.43 3.37
CA ASN A 3 20.87 2.24 3.83
C ASN A 3 20.14 3.58 4.05
N ASN A 4 20.89 4.65 4.28
CA ASN A 4 20.35 6.01 4.43
C ASN A 4 19.60 6.49 3.17
N THR A 5 19.96 6.05 1.97
CA THR A 5 19.30 6.50 0.72
C THR A 5 17.96 5.81 0.48
N THR A 6 17.83 4.51 0.78
CA THR A 6 16.57 3.77 0.61
C THR A 6 15.47 4.34 1.49
N PHE A 7 15.73 4.54 2.78
CA PHE A 7 14.72 5.06 3.70
C PHE A 7 14.34 6.50 3.38
N GLN A 8 15.30 7.33 2.94
CA GLN A 8 15.02 8.67 2.46
C GLN A 8 14.11 8.66 1.23
N LYS A 9 14.44 7.87 0.19
CA LYS A 9 13.63 7.72 -1.02
C LYS A 9 12.21 7.24 -0.69
N TYR A 10 12.10 6.25 0.19
CA TYR A 10 10.82 5.71 0.66
C TYR A 10 9.98 6.79 1.37
N ASN A 11 10.56 7.55 2.29
CA ASN A 11 9.86 8.65 2.99
C ASN A 11 9.38 9.73 2.00
N ILE A 12 10.19 10.07 0.98
CA ILE A 12 9.79 11.04 -0.05
C ILE A 12 8.59 10.53 -0.86
N MET A 13 8.59 9.26 -1.26
CA MET A 13 7.45 8.66 -1.99
C MET A 13 6.19 8.58 -1.13
N LEU A 14 6.30 8.19 0.15
CA LEU A 14 5.16 8.18 1.07
C LEU A 14 4.56 9.58 1.25
N LYS A 15 5.40 10.61 1.40
CA LYS A 15 4.94 12.00 1.50
C LYS A 15 4.14 12.40 0.26
N LYS A 16 4.66 12.08 -0.94
CA LYS A 16 3.95 12.32 -2.21
C LYS A 16 2.59 11.62 -2.25
N CYS A 17 2.49 10.36 -1.80
CA CYS A 17 1.22 9.64 -1.74
C CYS A 17 0.22 10.31 -0.79
N LYS A 18 0.66 10.68 0.42
CA LYS A 18 -0.17 11.35 1.42
C LYS A 18 -0.65 12.72 0.94
N ASP A 19 0.20 13.51 0.28
CA ASP A 19 -0.18 14.81 -0.27
C ASP A 19 -1.25 14.65 -1.36
N SER A 20 -1.13 13.63 -2.22
CA SER A 20 -2.17 13.31 -3.21
C SER A 20 -3.48 12.79 -2.58
N PHE A 21 -3.43 12.14 -1.42
CA PHE A 21 -4.62 11.65 -0.71
C PHE A 21 -5.49 12.80 -0.23
N LYS A 22 -4.88 13.85 0.34
CA LYS A 22 -5.59 15.05 0.86
C LYS A 22 -6.49 15.72 -0.18
N GLN A 23 -6.10 15.68 -1.45
CA GLN A 23 -6.81 16.37 -2.54
C GLN A 23 -8.01 15.58 -3.08
N LYS A 24 -8.09 14.26 -2.84
CA LYS A 24 -9.02 13.35 -3.55
C LYS A 24 -9.92 12.51 -2.63
N PHE A 25 -9.73 12.58 -1.31
CA PHE A 25 -10.42 11.73 -0.34
C PHE A 25 -11.97 11.79 -0.42
N VAL A 26 -12.54 13.00 -0.55
CA VAL A 26 -14.00 13.20 -0.55
C VAL A 26 -14.70 12.51 -1.73
N LEU A 27 -14.01 12.37 -2.87
CA LEU A 27 -14.53 11.66 -4.05
C LEU A 27 -14.45 10.14 -3.89
N LEU A 28 -13.45 9.61 -3.17
CA LEU A 28 -13.21 8.17 -3.12
C LEU A 28 -14.24 7.43 -2.24
N CYS A 29 -14.77 8.04 -1.18
CA CYS A 29 -15.64 7.35 -0.23
C CYS A 29 -17.09 7.11 -0.71
N LYS A 30 -17.51 7.67 -1.85
CA LYS A 30 -18.93 7.65 -2.26
C LYS A 30 -19.32 6.51 -3.21
N GLU A 31 -18.36 5.79 -3.79
CA GLU A 31 -18.63 4.86 -4.92
C GLU A 31 -17.93 3.48 -4.83
N ILE A 32 -17.27 3.16 -3.71
CA ILE A 32 -16.49 1.92 -3.61
C ILE A 32 -17.40 0.74 -3.22
N ASN A 33 -17.95 0.05 -4.22
CA ASN A 33 -18.63 -1.23 -4.01
C ASN A 33 -17.64 -2.42 -3.89
N ASN A 34 -16.43 -2.31 -4.45
CA ASN A 34 -15.35 -3.30 -4.28
C ASN A 34 -13.97 -2.65 -4.45
N ILE A 35 -13.24 -2.42 -3.35
CA ILE A 35 -11.93 -1.75 -3.38
C ILE A 35 -10.86 -2.58 -4.09
N ASN A 36 -10.95 -3.92 -4.02
CA ASN A 36 -9.96 -4.82 -4.60
C ASN A 36 -10.01 -4.79 -6.14
N ASP A 37 -11.22 -4.72 -6.71
CA ASP A 37 -11.38 -4.61 -8.17
C ASP A 37 -10.83 -3.27 -8.69
N ILE A 38 -11.06 -2.17 -7.96
CA ILE A 38 -10.49 -0.86 -8.29
C ILE A 38 -8.96 -0.92 -8.23
N ILE A 39 -8.38 -1.53 -7.19
CA ILE A 39 -6.94 -1.72 -7.08
C ILE A 39 -6.40 -2.51 -8.29
N LEU A 40 -7.05 -3.60 -8.69
CA LEU A 40 -6.64 -4.39 -9.86
C LEU A 40 -6.66 -3.55 -11.16
N MET A 41 -7.72 -2.76 -11.38
CA MET A 41 -7.77 -1.83 -12.52
C MET A 41 -6.62 -0.84 -12.51
N LYS A 42 -6.26 -0.32 -11.33
CA LYS A 42 -5.15 0.63 -11.17
C LYS A 42 -3.78 -0.01 -11.37
N VAL A 43 -3.62 -1.30 -11.03
CA VAL A 43 -2.38 -2.07 -11.31
C VAL A 43 -2.15 -2.18 -12.81
N ASN A 44 -3.19 -2.39 -13.61
CA ASN A 44 -3.09 -2.42 -15.07
C ASN A 44 -2.70 -1.06 -15.67
N GLN A 45 -3.12 0.03 -15.02
CA GLN A 45 -2.79 1.40 -15.42
C GLN A 45 -1.47 1.92 -14.83
N ASN A 46 -0.73 1.09 -14.08
CA ASN A 46 0.48 1.46 -13.32
C ASN A 46 0.27 2.72 -12.43
N LYS A 47 -0.91 2.85 -11.81
CA LYS A 47 -1.26 4.01 -10.95
C LYS A 47 -0.89 3.75 -9.49
N TRP A 48 0.41 3.62 -9.20
CA TRP A 48 0.91 3.20 -7.88
C TRP A 48 0.55 4.14 -6.73
N VAL A 49 0.51 5.45 -6.97
CA VAL A 49 0.06 6.42 -5.95
C VAL A 49 -1.40 6.16 -5.56
N ASP A 50 -2.26 5.88 -6.54
CA ASP A 50 -3.67 5.58 -6.28
C ASP A 50 -3.79 4.27 -5.49
N ILE A 51 -3.00 3.24 -5.83
CA ILE A 51 -3.01 1.94 -5.13
C ILE A 51 -2.54 2.06 -3.69
N VAL A 52 -1.49 2.84 -3.42
CA VAL A 52 -1.04 3.13 -2.04
C VAL A 52 -2.19 3.72 -1.23
N ASN A 53 -2.86 4.74 -1.78
CA ASN A 53 -3.95 5.43 -1.08
C ASN A 53 -5.18 4.52 -0.90
N LEU A 54 -5.55 3.73 -1.91
CA LEU A 54 -6.61 2.73 -1.81
C LEU A 54 -6.30 1.65 -0.76
N SER A 55 -5.04 1.20 -0.66
CA SER A 55 -4.62 0.22 0.34
C SER A 55 -4.76 0.79 1.76
N VAL A 56 -4.40 2.06 1.97
CA VAL A 56 -4.60 2.73 3.25
C VAL A 56 -6.09 2.88 3.57
N ILE A 57 -6.91 3.26 2.60
CA ILE A 57 -8.36 3.37 2.77
C ILE A 57 -8.97 2.02 3.12
N ALA A 58 -8.55 0.93 2.46
CA ALA A 58 -9.04 -0.41 2.79
C ALA A 58 -8.78 -0.74 4.27
N ILE A 59 -7.56 -0.50 4.76
CA ILE A 59 -7.18 -0.74 6.15
C ILE A 59 -7.99 0.13 7.12
N ILE A 60 -8.16 1.42 6.78
CA ILE A 60 -8.89 2.38 7.58
C ILE A 60 -10.38 2.00 7.65
N LEU A 61 -11.05 1.74 6.52
CA LEU A 61 -12.47 1.39 6.46
C LEU A 61 -12.78 0.07 7.17
N HIS A 62 -11.84 -0.87 7.22
CA HIS A 62 -12.00 -2.09 8.03
C HIS A 62 -12.03 -1.82 9.54
N LYS A 63 -11.46 -0.71 10.00
CA LYS A 63 -11.40 -0.33 11.42
C LYS A 63 -12.45 0.70 11.80
N MET A 64 -12.89 1.52 10.85
CA MET A 64 -13.77 2.65 11.12
C MET A 64 -15.24 2.24 11.18
N HIS A 65 -16.02 2.99 11.97
CA HIS A 65 -17.48 2.91 11.96
C HIS A 65 -18.11 3.95 11.01
N LYS A 66 -19.40 3.78 10.68
CA LYS A 66 -20.17 4.47 9.61
C LYS A 66 -20.14 6.01 9.59
N LYS A 67 -19.59 6.70 10.60
CA LYS A 67 -19.48 8.16 10.69
C LYS A 67 -18.20 8.54 11.43
N GLU A 68 -17.13 8.77 10.69
CA GLU A 68 -15.88 9.30 11.26
C GLU A 68 -15.49 10.62 10.60
N LYS A 69 -14.84 11.46 11.39
CA LYS A 69 -14.43 12.81 11.02
C LYS A 69 -13.19 12.75 10.12
N LEU A 70 -13.01 13.80 9.32
CA LEU A 70 -11.85 13.92 8.44
C LEU A 70 -10.52 13.87 9.21
N GLU A 71 -10.47 14.41 10.43
CA GLU A 71 -9.27 14.32 11.28
C GLU A 71 -8.91 12.87 11.65
N GLU A 72 -9.90 12.04 11.97
CA GLU A 72 -9.73 10.63 12.36
C GLU A 72 -9.17 9.81 11.19
N ILE A 73 -9.62 10.11 9.97
CA ILE A 73 -9.12 9.51 8.74
C ILE A 73 -7.66 9.85 8.52
N TYR A 74 -7.28 11.12 8.67
CA TYR A 74 -5.89 11.53 8.50
C TYR A 74 -4.99 10.91 9.57
N TYR A 75 -5.47 10.83 10.81
CA TYR A 75 -4.78 10.13 11.88
C TYR A 75 -4.60 8.63 11.55
N GLY A 76 -5.66 7.96 11.08
CA GLY A 76 -5.62 6.58 10.63
C GLY A 76 -4.62 6.37 9.49
N TYR A 77 -4.55 7.30 8.55
CA TYR A 77 -3.57 7.28 7.45
C TYR A 77 -2.15 7.34 8.01
N ASP A 78 -1.88 8.24 8.95
CA ASP A 78 -0.57 8.37 9.59
C ASP A 78 -0.14 7.11 10.34
N MET A 79 -1.08 6.48 11.05
CA MET A 79 -0.81 5.21 11.72
C MET A 79 -0.50 4.09 10.72
N CYS A 80 -1.25 4.03 9.60
CA CYS A 80 -1.02 3.03 8.55
C CYS A 80 0.36 3.17 7.92
N ILE A 81 0.76 4.37 7.48
CA ILE A 81 2.08 4.56 6.86
C ILE A 81 3.22 4.35 7.85
N LYS A 82 3.03 4.67 9.14
CA LYS A 82 4.01 4.37 10.19
C LYS A 82 4.20 2.87 10.36
N LYS A 83 3.11 2.10 10.38
CA LYS A 83 3.18 0.63 10.43
C LYS A 83 3.82 0.05 9.17
N ALA A 84 3.45 0.55 8.00
CA ALA A 84 4.01 0.08 6.73
C ALA A 84 5.53 0.30 6.65
N LYS A 85 5.99 1.49 7.07
CA LYS A 85 7.41 1.81 7.19
C LYS A 85 8.14 0.85 8.14
N PHE A 86 7.58 0.61 9.33
CA PHE A 86 8.17 -0.35 10.28
C PHE A 86 8.31 -1.76 9.68
N VAL A 87 7.28 -2.25 8.99
CA VAL A 87 7.32 -3.56 8.33
C VAL A 87 8.35 -3.59 7.20
N MET A 88 8.45 -2.52 6.41
CA MET A 88 9.43 -2.40 5.35
C MET A 88 10.86 -2.36 5.90
N GLU A 89 11.12 -1.59 6.96
CA GLU A 89 12.43 -1.53 7.62
C GLU A 89 12.88 -2.89 8.13
N LYS A 90 11.97 -3.61 8.80
CA LYS A 90 12.23 -4.97 9.28
C LYS A 90 12.57 -5.91 8.12
N LYS A 91 11.73 -5.97 7.08
CA LYS A 91 11.95 -6.84 5.91
C LYS A 91 13.23 -6.49 5.17
N ASN A 92 13.54 -5.21 4.99
CA ASN A 92 14.78 -4.80 4.33
C ASN A 92 16.02 -5.22 5.12
N SER A 93 15.95 -5.23 6.47
CA SER A 93 17.00 -5.79 7.31
C SER A 93 17.12 -7.31 7.11
N ASP A 94 16.01 -8.03 7.07
CA ASP A 94 15.98 -9.49 6.94
C ASP A 94 16.45 -9.97 5.55
N TYR A 95 16.18 -9.19 4.48
CA TYR A 95 16.42 -9.57 3.08
C TYR A 95 17.45 -8.69 2.35
N GLY A 96 18.18 -7.81 3.05
CA GLY A 96 19.27 -7.02 2.46
C GLY A 96 18.87 -6.08 1.31
N ASN A 97 17.66 -5.51 1.34
CA ASN A 97 17.09 -4.72 0.24
C ASN A 97 16.97 -5.47 -1.12
N ALA A 98 16.70 -6.78 -1.11
CA ALA A 98 16.56 -7.61 -2.32
C ALA A 98 15.64 -7.02 -3.42
N TRP A 99 14.65 -6.20 -3.05
CA TRP A 99 13.75 -5.55 -4.00
C TRP A 99 14.45 -4.61 -5.00
N ILE A 100 15.64 -4.09 -4.67
CA ILE A 100 16.40 -3.19 -5.55
C ILE A 100 16.78 -3.89 -6.87
N THR A 101 17.20 -5.16 -6.76
CA THR A 101 17.63 -5.98 -7.91
C THR A 101 16.48 -6.72 -8.58
N MET A 102 15.25 -6.58 -8.06
CA MET A 102 14.09 -7.19 -8.67
C MET A 102 13.64 -6.40 -9.89
N GLU A 103 13.21 -7.12 -10.92
CA GLU A 103 12.57 -6.54 -12.09
C GLU A 103 11.22 -5.90 -11.73
N TYR A 104 10.87 -4.86 -12.48
CA TYR A 104 9.60 -4.15 -12.32
C TYR A 104 8.40 -5.11 -12.40
N SER A 105 8.41 -6.03 -13.38
CA SER A 105 7.38 -7.05 -13.55
C SER A 105 7.27 -7.97 -12.35
N SER A 106 8.39 -8.41 -11.77
CA SER A 106 8.40 -9.27 -10.58
C SER A 106 7.76 -8.59 -9.37
N ILE A 107 8.02 -7.30 -9.16
CA ILE A 107 7.38 -6.55 -8.07
C ILE A 107 5.87 -6.40 -8.34
N LYS A 108 5.48 -6.16 -9.59
CA LYS A 108 4.06 -6.11 -10.01
C LYS A 108 3.34 -7.44 -9.77
N ASP A 109 3.98 -8.57 -10.06
CA ASP A 109 3.42 -9.90 -9.81
C ASP A 109 3.23 -10.17 -8.31
N ILE A 110 4.17 -9.72 -7.46
CA ILE A 110 4.00 -9.81 -6.01
C ILE A 110 2.81 -8.97 -5.54
N ILE A 111 2.62 -7.77 -6.08
CA ILE A 111 1.44 -6.93 -5.77
C ILE A 111 0.16 -7.69 -6.11
N LEU A 112 0.07 -8.27 -7.32
CA LEU A 112 -1.08 -9.06 -7.75
C LEU A 112 -1.32 -10.27 -6.83
N GLN A 113 -0.27 -11.01 -6.49
CA GLN A 113 -0.36 -12.14 -5.55
C GLN A 113 -0.95 -11.73 -4.20
N LYS A 114 -0.55 -10.57 -3.66
CA LYS A 114 -1.07 -10.05 -2.40
C LYS A 114 -2.53 -9.64 -2.48
N ILE A 115 -2.96 -9.03 -3.59
CA ILE A 115 -4.36 -8.66 -3.82
C ILE A 115 -5.24 -9.92 -3.93
N PHE A 116 -4.82 -10.91 -4.72
CA PHE A 116 -5.54 -12.19 -4.81
C PHE A 116 -5.57 -12.93 -3.46
N ARG A 117 -4.52 -12.80 -2.65
CA ARG A 117 -4.49 -13.34 -1.29
C ARG A 117 -5.57 -12.69 -0.42
N ILE A 118 -5.74 -11.37 -0.49
CA ILE A 118 -6.78 -10.62 0.23
C ILE A 118 -8.16 -11.11 -0.17
N GLN A 119 -8.46 -11.12 -1.48
CA GLN A 119 -9.76 -11.60 -1.99
C GLN A 119 -10.07 -13.03 -1.54
N ASN A 120 -9.06 -13.91 -1.51
CA ASN A 120 -9.23 -15.27 -1.01
C ASN A 120 -9.53 -15.30 0.50
N ILE A 121 -8.95 -14.41 1.31
CA ILE A 121 -9.26 -14.33 2.74
C ILE A 121 -10.69 -13.82 2.96
N GLU A 122 -11.09 -12.77 2.26
CA GLU A 122 -12.43 -12.19 2.34
C GLU A 122 -13.52 -13.21 1.96
N LYS A 123 -13.27 -14.09 0.98
CA LYS A 123 -14.19 -15.18 0.63
C LYS A 123 -14.26 -16.29 1.68
N ASN A 124 -13.25 -16.42 2.54
CA ASN A 124 -13.09 -17.54 3.48
C ASN A 124 -12.96 -17.07 4.94
N LEU A 125 -13.60 -15.94 5.31
CA LEU A 125 -13.42 -15.28 6.61
C LEU A 125 -13.59 -16.22 7.81
N LEU A 126 -14.60 -17.10 7.79
CA LEU A 126 -14.90 -18.05 8.87
C LEU A 126 -13.87 -19.18 9.00
N LYS A 127 -13.11 -19.46 7.93
CA LYS A 127 -12.15 -20.58 7.87
C LYS A 127 -10.72 -20.15 8.20
N ILE A 128 -10.44 -18.86 8.21
CA ILE A 128 -9.09 -18.32 8.39
C ILE A 128 -9.05 -17.56 9.72
N THR A 129 -8.32 -18.12 10.69
CA THR A 129 -8.05 -17.44 11.96
C THR A 129 -7.32 -16.12 11.72
N ASN A 130 -7.68 -15.08 12.48
CA ASN A 130 -7.14 -13.72 12.38
C ASN A 130 -7.20 -13.16 10.94
N SER A 131 -8.31 -13.41 10.24
CA SER A 131 -8.52 -12.98 8.87
C SER A 131 -8.35 -11.48 8.67
N HIS A 132 -8.85 -10.65 9.59
CA HIS A 132 -8.69 -9.19 9.55
C HIS A 132 -7.23 -8.73 9.61
N ASP A 133 -6.43 -9.27 10.54
CA ASP A 133 -5.00 -8.94 10.64
C ASP A 133 -4.25 -9.36 9.38
N LYS A 134 -4.55 -10.56 8.86
CA LYS A 134 -3.95 -11.06 7.61
C LYS A 134 -4.32 -10.20 6.42
N ILE A 135 -5.56 -9.72 6.30
CA ILE A 135 -5.94 -8.78 5.23
C ILE A 135 -5.14 -7.48 5.36
N GLN A 136 -5.09 -6.90 6.56
CA GLN A 136 -4.34 -5.68 6.81
C GLN A 136 -2.85 -5.83 6.47
N ASP A 137 -2.21 -6.93 6.87
CA ASP A 137 -0.80 -7.19 6.58
C ASP A 137 -0.55 -7.32 5.07
N ASN A 138 -1.48 -7.91 4.31
CA ASN A 138 -1.34 -7.98 2.86
C ASN A 138 -1.53 -6.61 2.19
N TYR A 139 -2.43 -5.75 2.67
CA TYR A 139 -2.52 -4.37 2.17
C TYR A 139 -1.27 -3.54 2.49
N ILE A 140 -0.66 -3.75 3.67
CA ILE A 140 0.62 -3.14 4.01
C ILE A 140 1.72 -3.58 3.04
N ASP A 141 1.75 -4.86 2.68
CA ASP A 141 2.69 -5.37 1.68
C ASP A 141 2.44 -4.76 0.30
N VAL A 142 1.18 -4.71 -0.17
CA VAL A 142 0.81 -4.05 -1.44
C VAL A 142 1.31 -2.62 -1.48
N LEU A 143 1.05 -1.85 -0.41
CA LEU A 143 1.52 -0.47 -0.26
C LEU A 143 3.05 -0.39 -0.39
N ASN A 144 3.79 -1.22 0.35
CA ASN A 144 5.25 -1.20 0.35
C ASN A 144 5.84 -1.50 -1.03
N TYR A 145 5.34 -2.51 -1.72
CA TYR A 145 5.80 -2.85 -3.07
C TYR A 145 5.44 -1.77 -4.09
N CYS A 146 4.28 -1.10 -3.96
CA CYS A 146 3.95 0.05 -4.79
C CYS A 146 4.92 1.23 -4.57
N ILE A 147 5.35 1.47 -3.33
CA ILE A 147 6.38 2.48 -3.04
C ILE A 147 7.72 2.11 -3.69
N PHE A 148 8.11 0.83 -3.69
CA PHE A 148 9.32 0.38 -4.39
C PHE A 148 9.26 0.64 -5.89
N LEU A 149 8.12 0.34 -6.54
CA LEU A 149 7.92 0.68 -7.96
C LEU A 149 8.02 2.19 -8.21
N LEU A 150 7.43 3.01 -7.34
CA LEU A 150 7.55 4.47 -7.44
C LEU A 150 8.99 4.98 -7.32
N ILE A 151 9.82 4.33 -6.49
CA ILE A 151 11.25 4.64 -6.40
C ILE A 151 11.94 4.28 -7.73
N LYS A 152 11.71 3.07 -8.25
CA LYS A 152 12.31 2.62 -9.51
C LYS A 152 11.91 3.50 -10.70
N GLU A 153 10.63 3.83 -10.84
CA GLU A 153 10.14 4.72 -11.91
C GLU A 153 10.76 6.12 -11.84
N LYS A 154 11.09 6.58 -10.62
CA LYS A 154 11.77 7.85 -10.45
C LYS A 154 13.22 7.74 -10.94
N GLU A 155 13.92 6.67 -10.61
CA GLU A 155 15.32 6.45 -10.97
C GLU A 155 15.54 6.24 -12.47
N GLU A 156 14.64 5.49 -13.13
CA GLU A 156 14.69 5.25 -14.58
C GLU A 156 14.47 6.53 -15.40
N LYS A 157 13.79 7.54 -14.85
CA LYS A 157 13.59 8.84 -15.51
C LYS A 157 14.80 9.78 -15.45
N PHE A 158 15.86 9.40 -14.73
CA PHE A 158 17.11 10.16 -14.63
C PHE A 158 18.29 9.46 -15.32
N ILE A 159 18.01 8.41 -16.11
CA ILE A 159 18.95 7.74 -17.02
C ILE A 159 18.52 8.10 -18.44
#